data_AF-A0A757H6E6-F1
#
_entry.id   AF-A0A757H6E6-F1
#
_cell.length_a   1.000
_cell.length_b   1.000
_cell.length_c   1.000
_cell.angle_alpha   90.00
_cell.angle_beta   90.00
_cell.angle_gamma   90.00
#
_symmetry.space_group_name_H-M   'P 1'
#
loop_
_entity.id
_entity.type
_entity.pdbx_description
1 polymer ?
#
loop_
_entity_poly.entity_id
_entity_poly.type
_entity_poly.pdbx_seq_one_letter_code
_entity_poly.pdbx_strand_id
1 'polypeptide(L)'
;MYQLKVLAYLTILWVGSAAADSPFTSAPAPNLNEVLNGFHNDDANTVRMGVLRDLGETIGFRAGMAWEAQNIANALRERETDLDRIFQFGPLMTADSSLPPVIVEAIDVASVSKDQFRTATKVYNIVKQEEFVAVPPTWRDYLFTGLLQAPDIVYPGEDAKPKNSAEKKAWDEAVKKGWADGSQQADQISQENFNRLVRDYTGMLRFSALVKQGMISRTQISSKVNSVSPESSKDTLMIGEKNRSIMKKAEFETNPSKWTPVITKSPEVKNNTYQYGGR
;
A
#
# COMPACT_ATOMS: atom_id res chain seq x y z
N MET A 1 -69.97 -27.72 26.52
CA MET A 1 -70.57 -28.95 25.93
C MET A 1 -70.35 -28.89 24.43
N TYR A 2 -69.93 -30.03 23.88
CA TYR A 2 -70.11 -30.58 22.53
C TYR A 2 -70.53 -29.66 21.36
N GLN A 3 -70.05 -29.78 20.12
CA GLN A 3 -68.97 -30.53 19.46
C GLN A 3 -69.17 -30.33 17.92
N LEU A 4 -68.12 -30.71 17.18
CA LEU A 4 -68.14 -31.33 15.84
C LEU A 4 -68.75 -30.54 14.66
N LYS A 5 -67.90 -30.13 13.71
CA LYS A 5 -67.49 -30.86 12.47
C LYS A 5 -68.61 -31.01 11.44
N VAL A 6 -68.35 -30.58 10.20
CA VAL A 6 -68.41 -31.44 8.99
C VAL A 6 -67.44 -30.89 7.92
N LEU A 7 -66.72 -31.81 7.27
CA LEU A 7 -65.76 -31.66 6.17
C LEU A 7 -66.42 -31.43 4.80
N ALA A 8 -65.73 -30.70 3.92
CA ALA A 8 -65.67 -30.85 2.44
C ALA A 8 -64.78 -29.72 1.89
N TYR A 9 -63.92 -29.83 0.87
CA TYR A 9 -63.48 -30.93 0.02
C TYR A 9 -62.09 -30.53 -0.53
N LEU A 10 -61.31 -31.55 -0.85
CA LEU A 10 -59.94 -31.53 -1.32
C LEU A 10 -59.82 -31.02 -2.77
N THR A 11 -58.88 -30.11 -3.05
CA THR A 11 -58.02 -30.12 -4.26
C THR A 11 -56.93 -29.07 -4.10
N ILE A 12 -55.68 -29.48 -3.89
CA ILE A 12 -54.51 -28.63 -4.20
C ILE A 12 -53.47 -29.49 -4.92
N LEU A 13 -53.04 -28.92 -6.05
CA LEU A 13 -52.05 -29.40 -7.00
C LEU A 13 -50.73 -29.78 -6.34
N TRP A 14 -50.18 -30.88 -6.84
CA TRP A 14 -48.85 -31.38 -6.53
C TRP A 14 -47.80 -30.58 -7.33
N VAL A 15 -46.95 -29.82 -6.63
CA VAL A 15 -45.66 -29.34 -7.15
C VAL A 15 -44.63 -29.57 -6.04
N GLY A 16 -43.54 -30.22 -6.43
CA GLY A 16 -42.64 -30.99 -5.58
C GLY A 16 -42.06 -30.25 -4.38
N SER A 17 -42.07 -30.93 -3.24
CA SER A 17 -41.17 -30.64 -2.12
C SER A 17 -39.79 -31.18 -2.48
N ALA A 18 -38.84 -30.29 -2.75
CA ALA A 18 -37.43 -30.63 -2.56
C ALA A 18 -37.26 -30.92 -1.06
N ALA A 19 -37.04 -32.19 -0.72
CA ALA A 19 -36.64 -32.57 0.62
C ALA A 19 -35.31 -31.84 0.89
N ALA A 20 -35.28 -31.00 1.92
CA ALA A 20 -34.03 -30.49 2.45
C ALA A 20 -33.27 -31.69 3.02
N ASP A 21 -32.24 -32.15 2.33
CA ASP A 21 -31.33 -33.16 2.86
C ASP A 21 -30.71 -32.61 4.15
N SER A 22 -30.87 -33.35 5.24
CA SER A 22 -30.22 -33.05 6.52
C SER A 22 -28.71 -32.95 6.30
N PRO A 23 -28.00 -31.92 6.82
CA PRO A 23 -26.56 -31.74 6.61
C PRO A 23 -25.69 -32.78 7.36
N PHE A 24 -26.32 -33.76 8.02
CA PHE A 24 -25.65 -34.82 8.73
C PHE A 24 -25.41 -36.00 7.79
N THR A 25 -24.18 -36.09 7.27
CA THR A 25 -23.68 -37.26 6.56
C THR A 25 -23.71 -38.48 7.49
N SER A 26 -24.30 -39.59 7.06
CA SER A 26 -24.42 -40.85 7.83
C SER A 26 -23.11 -41.66 7.93
N ALA A 27 -21.96 -41.05 7.64
CA ALA A 27 -20.67 -41.71 7.81
C ALA A 27 -20.41 -41.88 9.32
N PRO A 28 -20.13 -43.10 9.82
CA PRO A 28 -19.79 -43.29 11.22
C PRO A 28 -18.54 -42.48 11.56
N ALA A 29 -18.59 -41.77 12.70
CA ALA A 29 -17.43 -41.02 13.17
C ALA A 29 -16.26 -41.98 13.42
N PRO A 30 -15.03 -41.61 13.01
CA PRO A 30 -13.87 -42.49 13.17
C PRO A 30 -13.66 -42.81 14.65
N ASN A 31 -13.45 -44.09 14.95
CA ASN A 31 -13.22 -44.51 16.33
C ASN A 31 -11.80 -44.17 16.78
N LEU A 32 -11.56 -44.13 18.09
CA LEU A 32 -10.26 -43.74 18.67
C LEU A 32 -9.09 -44.59 18.12
N ASN A 33 -9.31 -45.87 17.84
CA ASN A 33 -8.27 -46.75 17.31
C ASN A 33 -7.99 -46.48 15.82
N GLU A 34 -8.97 -46.04 15.05
CA GLU A 34 -8.80 -45.57 13.66
C GLU A 34 -8.02 -44.25 13.62
N VAL A 35 -8.27 -43.35 14.57
CA VAL A 35 -7.50 -42.09 14.71
C VAL A 35 -6.07 -42.35 15.20
N LEU A 36 -5.88 -43.28 16.15
CA LEU A 36 -4.56 -43.65 16.67
C LEU A 36 -3.70 -44.39 15.64
N ASN A 37 -4.30 -45.20 14.77
CA ASN A 37 -3.60 -45.98 13.74
C ASN A 37 -3.62 -45.31 12.35
N GLY A 38 -4.22 -44.13 12.22
CA GLY A 38 -4.38 -43.42 10.94
C GLY A 38 -3.09 -42.81 10.38
N PHE A 39 -2.01 -42.77 11.16
CA PHE A 39 -0.70 -42.33 10.68
C PHE A 39 0.06 -43.53 10.09
N HIS A 40 0.06 -43.65 8.77
CA HIS A 40 0.98 -44.55 8.08
C HIS A 40 2.37 -43.90 8.03
N ASN A 41 3.44 -44.69 8.14
CA ASN A 41 4.83 -44.17 8.11
C ASN A 41 5.15 -43.37 6.84
N ASP A 42 4.48 -43.68 5.74
CA ASP A 42 4.62 -42.95 4.48
C ASP A 42 4.00 -41.54 4.57
N ASP A 43 2.88 -41.38 5.29
CA ASP A 43 2.25 -40.07 5.52
C ASP A 43 3.12 -39.18 6.41
N ALA A 44 3.77 -39.76 7.42
CA ALA A 44 4.71 -39.03 8.28
C ALA A 44 5.90 -38.45 7.49
N ASN A 45 6.41 -39.20 6.50
CA ASN A 45 7.43 -38.69 5.58
C ASN A 45 6.89 -37.56 4.68
N THR A 46 5.65 -37.65 4.20
CA THR A 46 5.05 -36.58 3.37
C THR A 46 4.80 -35.29 4.16
N VAL A 47 4.32 -35.38 5.41
CA VAL A 47 4.10 -34.23 6.30
C VAL A 47 5.43 -33.58 6.68
N ARG A 48 6.45 -34.38 7.05
CA ARG A 48 7.80 -33.87 7.33
C ARG A 48 8.39 -33.14 6.12
N MET A 49 8.23 -33.72 4.93
CA MET A 49 8.67 -33.10 3.68
C MET A 49 7.93 -31.77 3.39
N GLY A 50 6.64 -31.68 3.69
CA GLY A 50 5.88 -30.42 3.60
C GLY A 50 6.43 -29.36 4.54
N VAL A 51 6.61 -29.69 5.82
CA VAL A 51 7.18 -28.79 6.83
C VAL A 51 8.58 -28.32 6.45
N LEU A 52 9.44 -29.22 5.95
CA LEU A 52 10.78 -28.84 5.49
C LEU A 52 10.73 -27.88 4.28
N ARG A 53 9.78 -28.06 3.37
CA ARG A 53 9.59 -27.13 2.25
C ARG A 53 9.13 -25.77 2.74
N ASP A 54 8.11 -25.71 3.60
CA ASP A 54 7.57 -24.45 4.10
C ASP A 54 8.63 -23.66 4.90
N LEU A 55 9.42 -24.37 5.72
CA LEU A 55 10.55 -23.79 6.45
C LEU A 55 11.65 -23.32 5.50
N GLY A 56 12.00 -24.13 4.51
CA GLY A 56 13.00 -23.79 3.50
C GLY A 56 12.60 -22.57 2.69
N GLU A 57 11.36 -22.52 2.20
CA GLU A 57 10.80 -21.37 1.48
C GLU A 57 10.81 -20.12 2.37
N THR A 58 10.36 -20.22 3.62
CA THR A 58 10.32 -19.07 4.55
C THR A 58 11.72 -18.52 4.84
N ILE A 59 12.70 -19.39 5.11
CA ILE A 59 14.07 -18.98 5.39
C ILE A 59 14.74 -18.41 4.14
N GLY A 60 14.57 -19.10 3.00
CA GLY A 60 15.03 -18.63 1.71
C GLY A 60 14.50 -17.25 1.40
N PHE A 61 13.19 -17.03 1.59
CA PHE A 61 12.52 -15.75 1.37
C PHE A 61 13.10 -14.63 2.23
N ARG A 62 13.24 -14.86 3.54
CA ARG A 62 13.83 -13.85 4.44
C ARG A 62 15.28 -13.54 4.07
N ALA A 63 16.06 -14.57 3.75
CA ALA A 63 17.47 -14.42 3.40
C ALA A 63 17.67 -13.71 2.06
N GLY A 64 16.90 -14.08 1.03
CA GLY A 64 16.95 -13.45 -0.29
C GLY A 64 16.51 -11.99 -0.24
N MET A 65 15.44 -11.69 0.51
CA MET A 65 15.00 -10.32 0.76
C MET A 65 16.06 -9.49 1.47
N ALA A 66 16.68 -10.02 2.53
CA ALA A 66 17.73 -9.32 3.27
C ALA A 66 18.96 -9.04 2.41
N TRP A 67 19.36 -10.02 1.60
CA TRP A 67 20.48 -9.89 0.68
C TRP A 67 20.22 -8.80 -0.38
N GLU A 68 19.06 -8.85 -1.03
CA GLU A 68 18.74 -7.86 -2.07
C GLU A 68 18.51 -6.46 -1.48
N ALA A 69 17.88 -6.37 -0.31
CA ALA A 69 17.76 -5.10 0.42
C ALA A 69 19.14 -4.46 0.71
N GLN A 70 20.16 -5.26 1.05
CA GLN A 70 21.52 -4.75 1.23
C GLN A 70 22.14 -4.28 -0.08
N ASN A 71 21.97 -5.04 -1.17
CA ASN A 71 22.45 -4.65 -2.50
C ASN A 71 21.85 -3.31 -2.93
N ILE A 72 20.52 -3.18 -2.84
CA ILE A 72 19.79 -1.94 -3.15
C ILE A 72 20.31 -0.81 -2.27
N ALA A 73 20.46 -1.03 -0.95
CA ALA A 73 20.95 -0.01 -0.05
C ALA A 73 22.37 0.46 -0.36
N ASN A 74 23.26 -0.46 -0.77
CA ASN A 74 24.61 -0.12 -1.23
C ASN A 74 24.55 0.70 -2.53
N ALA A 75 23.75 0.27 -3.51
CA ALA A 75 23.59 0.99 -4.78
C ALA A 75 22.99 2.40 -4.59
N LEU A 76 22.10 2.59 -3.61
CA LEU A 76 21.57 3.90 -3.23
C LEU A 76 22.63 4.78 -2.57
N ARG A 77 23.47 4.21 -1.69
CA ARG A 77 24.58 4.93 -1.05
C ARG A 77 25.62 5.40 -2.06
N GLU A 78 25.91 4.61 -3.10
CA GLU A 78 26.80 5.03 -4.19
C GLU A 78 26.29 6.27 -4.95
N ARG A 79 24.98 6.52 -4.95
CA ARG A 79 24.32 7.67 -5.62
C ARG A 79 23.82 8.72 -4.65
N GLU A 80 24.25 8.67 -3.39
CA GLU A 80 23.79 9.53 -2.30
C GLU A 80 23.87 11.02 -2.65
N THR A 81 25.00 11.46 -3.22
CA THR A 81 25.20 12.86 -3.58
C THR A 81 24.22 13.34 -4.65
N ASP A 82 23.88 12.50 -5.63
CA ASP A 82 22.93 12.86 -6.68
C ASP A 82 21.51 12.87 -6.14
N LEU A 83 21.15 11.90 -5.29
CA LEU A 83 19.84 11.86 -4.63
C LEU A 83 19.63 13.06 -3.71
N ASP A 84 20.65 13.47 -2.95
CA ASP A 84 20.62 14.68 -2.10
C ASP A 84 20.47 15.96 -2.93
N ARG A 85 21.05 16.01 -4.15
CA ARG A 85 20.91 17.15 -5.06
C ARG A 85 19.53 17.22 -5.71
N ILE A 86 18.98 16.07 -6.12
CA ILE A 86 17.70 16.00 -6.84
C ILE A 86 16.53 16.18 -5.88
N PHE A 87 16.53 15.51 -4.73
CA PHE A 87 15.39 15.46 -3.81
C PHE A 87 15.57 16.40 -2.62
N GLN A 88 15.54 17.71 -2.89
CA GLN A 88 15.66 18.74 -1.86
C GLN A 88 14.28 19.17 -1.33
N PHE A 89 13.87 18.62 -0.19
CA PHE A 89 12.59 18.95 0.45
C PHE A 89 12.61 20.25 1.24
N GLY A 90 13.78 20.64 1.78
CA GLY A 90 13.93 21.84 2.61
C GLY A 90 13.36 23.11 1.96
N PRO A 91 13.73 23.44 0.70
CA PRO A 91 13.18 24.61 0.00
C PRO A 91 11.68 24.54 -0.31
N LEU A 92 11.06 23.34 -0.24
CA LEU A 92 9.63 23.16 -0.48
C LEU A 92 8.80 23.34 0.80
N MET A 93 9.43 23.36 1.96
CA MET A 93 8.73 23.62 3.21
C MET A 93 8.16 25.03 3.24
N THR A 94 7.03 25.18 3.92
CA THR A 94 6.52 26.51 4.24
C THR A 94 7.43 27.19 5.28
N ALA A 95 7.38 28.52 5.34
CA ALA A 95 8.14 29.30 6.33
C ALA A 95 7.84 28.89 7.79
N ASP A 96 6.70 28.25 8.01
CA ASP A 96 6.21 27.82 9.31
C ASP A 96 6.57 26.37 9.66
N SER A 97 7.52 25.77 8.94
CA SER A 97 8.00 24.39 9.16
C SER A 97 6.94 23.32 8.91
N SER A 98 6.03 23.54 7.95
CA SER A 98 5.09 22.51 7.49
C SER A 98 5.47 22.00 6.10
N LEU A 99 5.21 20.71 5.85
CA LEU A 99 5.24 20.18 4.50
C LEU A 99 4.00 20.65 3.73
N PRO A 100 4.16 21.06 2.47
CA PRO A 100 3.02 21.36 1.61
C PRO A 100 2.24 20.08 1.26
N PRO A 101 0.98 20.22 0.83
CA PRO A 101 0.21 19.08 0.36
C PRO A 101 0.83 18.49 -0.93
N VAL A 102 0.59 17.21 -1.15
CA VAL A 102 1.01 16.49 -2.35
C VAL A 102 -0.15 16.46 -3.34
N ILE A 103 0.07 17.02 -4.53
CA ILE A 103 -0.93 17.07 -5.61
C ILE A 103 -0.52 16.14 -6.75
N VAL A 104 -1.40 15.21 -7.12
CA VAL A 104 -1.27 14.42 -8.35
C VAL A 104 -2.09 15.03 -9.48
N GLU A 105 -1.63 14.83 -10.71
CA GLU A 105 -2.28 15.29 -11.93
C GLU A 105 -2.59 14.08 -12.80
N ALA A 106 -3.82 14.01 -13.31
CA ALA A 106 -4.21 13.11 -14.38
C ALA A 106 -4.55 13.95 -15.61
N ILE A 107 -4.05 13.52 -16.77
CA ILE A 107 -4.24 14.19 -18.06
C ILE A 107 -5.20 13.32 -18.90
N ASP A 108 -6.07 13.95 -19.68
CA ASP A 108 -7.00 13.30 -20.62
C ASP A 108 -7.88 12.22 -19.97
N VAL A 109 -8.54 12.59 -18.88
CA VAL A 109 -9.45 11.70 -18.16
C VAL A 109 -10.79 11.63 -18.87
N ALA A 110 -11.25 10.43 -19.20
CA ALA A 110 -12.59 10.17 -19.71
C ALA A 110 -13.38 9.32 -18.70
N SER A 111 -14.62 9.71 -18.43
CA SER A 111 -15.58 8.96 -17.62
C SER A 111 -16.83 8.70 -18.44
N VAL A 112 -17.25 7.44 -18.48
CA VAL A 112 -18.44 6.99 -19.20
C VAL A 112 -19.44 6.44 -18.19
N SER A 113 -20.64 6.99 -18.20
CA SER A 113 -21.80 6.43 -17.51
C SER A 113 -22.86 6.02 -18.56
N LYS A 114 -23.94 5.38 -18.12
CA LYS A 114 -24.97 4.82 -19.02
C LYS A 114 -25.50 5.82 -20.05
N ASP A 115 -25.61 7.09 -19.66
CA ASP A 115 -26.19 8.16 -20.49
C ASP A 115 -25.27 9.40 -20.61
N GLN A 116 -24.03 9.37 -20.11
CA GLN A 116 -23.12 10.53 -20.18
C GLN A 116 -21.66 10.15 -20.48
N PHE A 117 -21.03 10.94 -21.34
CA PHE A 117 -19.59 10.92 -21.60
C PHE A 117 -18.98 12.24 -21.11
N ARG A 118 -17.99 12.16 -20.22
CA ARG A 118 -17.31 13.32 -19.64
C ARG A 118 -15.82 13.22 -19.87
N THR A 119 -15.22 14.25 -20.46
CA THR A 119 -13.78 14.36 -20.65
C THR A 119 -13.24 15.56 -19.89
N ALA A 120 -12.11 15.39 -19.24
CA ALA A 120 -11.35 16.45 -18.60
C ALA A 120 -9.90 16.40 -19.09
N THR A 121 -9.40 17.51 -19.62
CA THR A 121 -8.00 17.62 -20.06
C THR A 121 -7.03 17.46 -18.90
N LYS A 122 -7.38 17.98 -17.71
CA LYS A 122 -6.58 17.86 -16.49
C LYS A 122 -7.46 17.68 -15.26
N VAL A 123 -7.03 16.81 -14.36
CA VAL A 123 -7.64 16.60 -13.04
C VAL A 123 -6.54 16.65 -11.99
N TYR A 124 -6.69 17.52 -11.00
CA TYR A 124 -5.77 17.61 -9.86
C TYR A 124 -6.43 17.01 -8.62
N ASN A 125 -5.69 16.20 -7.89
CA ASN A 125 -6.14 15.61 -6.62
C ASN A 125 -5.09 15.82 -5.53
N ILE A 126 -5.53 16.20 -4.33
CA ILE A 126 -4.67 16.24 -3.15
C ILE A 126 -4.63 14.83 -2.56
N VAL A 127 -3.50 14.14 -2.65
CA VAL A 127 -3.33 12.76 -2.14
C VAL A 127 -2.77 12.72 -0.72
N LYS A 128 -2.04 13.76 -0.32
CA LYS A 128 -1.58 13.96 1.05
C LYS A 128 -1.77 15.42 1.43
N GLN A 129 -2.42 15.67 2.56
CA GLN A 129 -2.61 17.01 3.11
C GLN A 129 -1.33 17.51 3.77
N GLU A 130 -1.23 18.82 3.99
CA GLU A 130 -0.14 19.42 4.76
C GLU A 130 -0.01 18.83 6.17
N GLU A 131 1.23 18.81 6.65
CA GLU A 131 1.60 18.20 7.92
C GLU A 131 2.75 18.99 8.55
N PHE A 132 2.69 19.21 9.86
CA PHE A 132 3.84 19.77 10.58
C PHE A 132 4.90 18.70 10.76
N VAL A 133 6.14 19.04 10.40
CA VAL A 133 7.28 18.14 10.60
C VAL A 133 8.38 18.89 11.35
N ALA A 134 9.02 18.19 12.29
CA ALA A 134 10.15 18.77 13.03
C ALA A 134 11.37 18.94 12.13
N VAL A 135 11.60 17.98 11.22
CA VAL A 135 12.71 17.97 10.27
C VAL A 135 12.14 17.64 8.88
N PRO A 136 12.57 18.35 7.82
CA PRO A 136 12.21 17.97 6.46
C PRO A 136 12.59 16.51 6.17
N PRO A 137 11.72 15.75 5.50
CA PRO A 137 12.05 14.41 5.05
C PRO A 137 13.17 14.47 4.01
N THR A 138 13.83 13.35 3.84
CA THR A 138 14.88 13.13 2.85
C THR A 138 14.51 11.93 1.97
N TRP A 139 15.21 11.71 0.87
CA TRP A 139 14.99 10.51 0.06
C TRP A 139 15.23 9.21 0.86
N ARG A 140 16.05 9.25 1.92
CA ARG A 140 16.33 8.08 2.78
C ARG A 140 15.08 7.62 3.53
N ASP A 141 14.27 8.58 3.99
CA ASP A 141 12.99 8.31 4.67
C ASP A 141 11.98 7.62 3.75
N TYR A 142 12.11 7.82 2.44
CA TYR A 142 11.28 7.12 1.46
C TYR A 142 11.87 5.77 1.04
N LEU A 143 13.11 5.77 0.56
CA LEU A 143 13.70 4.61 -0.11
C LEU A 143 14.01 3.45 0.83
N PHE A 144 14.30 3.72 2.11
CA PHE A 144 14.59 2.67 3.08
C PHE A 144 13.38 2.15 3.86
N THR A 145 12.20 2.75 3.69
CA THR A 145 10.98 2.33 4.39
C THR A 145 10.65 0.88 4.03
N GLY A 146 10.53 0.00 5.03
CA GLY A 146 10.20 -1.41 4.86
C GLY A 146 11.30 -2.27 4.22
N LEU A 147 12.36 -1.66 3.67
CA LEU A 147 13.46 -2.38 3.01
C LEU A 147 14.52 -2.87 4.02
N LEU A 148 14.91 -2.01 4.96
CA LEU A 148 15.95 -2.33 5.96
C LEU A 148 15.41 -3.06 7.21
N GLN A 149 14.12 -3.41 7.23
CA GLN A 149 13.49 -4.14 8.33
C GLN A 149 13.55 -5.66 8.14
N ALA A 150 14.58 -6.16 7.44
CA ALA A 150 14.69 -7.58 7.14
C ALA A 150 14.64 -8.41 8.43
N PRO A 151 13.71 -9.37 8.54
CA PRO A 151 13.50 -10.11 9.78
C PRO A 151 14.68 -11.04 10.07
N ASP A 152 14.97 -11.24 11.36
CA ASP A 152 15.99 -12.20 11.79
C ASP A 152 15.74 -13.59 11.17
N ILE A 153 16.81 -14.15 10.62
CA ILE A 153 16.81 -15.49 10.04
C ILE A 153 16.96 -16.48 11.20
N VAL A 154 15.86 -17.10 11.60
CA VAL A 154 15.86 -18.17 12.60
C VAL A 154 15.99 -19.50 11.87
N TYR A 155 17.12 -20.17 12.08
CA TYR A 155 17.31 -21.52 11.56
C TYR A 155 16.59 -22.54 12.44
N PRO A 156 15.98 -23.58 11.84
CA PRO A 156 15.35 -24.65 12.60
C PRO A 156 16.38 -25.38 13.47
N GLY A 157 15.92 -25.87 14.62
CA GLY A 157 16.72 -26.75 15.48
C GLY A 157 17.09 -28.07 14.80
N GLU A 158 17.97 -28.85 15.42
CA GLU A 158 18.54 -30.10 14.87
C GLU A 158 17.47 -31.08 14.33
N ASP A 159 16.28 -31.13 14.95
CA ASP A 159 15.20 -32.05 14.57
C ASP A 159 14.56 -31.77 13.20
N ALA A 160 14.65 -30.52 12.74
CA ALA A 160 14.12 -30.05 11.46
C ALA A 160 15.23 -29.90 10.39
N LYS A 161 16.40 -30.51 10.60
CA LYS A 161 17.38 -30.70 9.53
C LYS A 161 16.96 -31.85 8.60
N PRO A 162 17.24 -31.75 7.29
CA PRO A 162 17.07 -32.87 6.37
C PRO A 162 17.91 -34.08 6.79
N LYS A 163 17.28 -35.26 6.88
CA LYS A 163 17.92 -36.52 7.32
C LYS A 163 18.30 -37.45 6.17
N ASN A 164 17.63 -37.31 5.03
CA ASN A 164 17.87 -38.14 3.84
C ASN A 164 18.07 -37.27 2.58
N SER A 165 18.50 -37.89 1.48
CA SER A 165 18.79 -37.18 0.22
C SER A 165 17.55 -36.56 -0.43
N ALA A 166 16.37 -37.16 -0.28
CA ALA A 166 15.12 -36.64 -0.81
C ALA A 166 14.67 -35.37 -0.05
N GLU A 167 14.76 -35.40 1.28
CA GLU A 167 14.54 -34.24 2.16
C GLU A 167 15.50 -33.11 1.86
N LYS A 168 16.79 -33.43 1.65
CA LYS A 168 17.80 -32.42 1.31
C LYS A 168 17.49 -31.76 -0.03
N LYS A 169 17.11 -32.54 -1.04
CA LYS A 169 16.75 -32.01 -2.36
C LYS A 169 15.53 -31.08 -2.27
N ALA A 170 14.48 -31.50 -1.57
CA ALA A 170 13.29 -30.68 -1.39
C ALA A 170 13.57 -29.40 -0.59
N TRP A 171 14.42 -29.48 0.42
CA TRP A 171 14.91 -28.31 1.16
C TRP A 171 15.66 -27.34 0.26
N ASP A 172 16.64 -27.82 -0.51
CA ASP A 172 17.45 -26.98 -1.39
C ASP A 172 16.60 -26.30 -2.47
N GLU A 173 15.61 -27.00 -3.03
CA GLU A 173 14.65 -26.44 -4.00
C GLU A 173 13.75 -25.38 -3.36
N ALA A 174 13.19 -25.66 -2.18
CA ALA A 174 12.38 -24.73 -1.41
C ALA A 174 13.13 -23.45 -1.04
N VAL A 175 14.36 -23.58 -0.53
CA VAL A 175 15.20 -22.43 -0.18
C VAL A 175 15.52 -21.59 -1.41
N LYS A 176 15.87 -22.20 -2.55
CA LYS A 176 16.16 -21.47 -3.79
C LYS A 176 14.94 -20.70 -4.30
N LYS A 177 13.76 -21.34 -4.26
CA LYS A 177 12.51 -20.69 -4.62
C LYS A 177 12.21 -19.51 -3.69
N GLY A 178 12.23 -19.76 -2.38
CA GLY A 178 12.05 -18.71 -1.37
C GLY A 178 13.01 -17.54 -1.59
N TRP A 179 14.30 -17.82 -1.82
CA TRP A 179 15.30 -16.78 -2.09
C TRP A 179 14.96 -15.90 -3.29
N ALA A 180 14.56 -16.51 -4.41
CA ALA A 180 14.16 -15.78 -5.60
C ALA A 180 12.93 -14.89 -5.33
N ASP A 181 11.91 -15.45 -4.68
CA ASP A 181 10.69 -14.73 -4.32
C ASP A 181 10.98 -13.56 -3.35
N GLY A 182 11.87 -13.77 -2.38
CA GLY A 182 12.30 -12.75 -1.42
C GLY A 182 13.08 -11.61 -2.07
N SER A 183 13.99 -11.94 -2.99
CA SER A 183 14.72 -10.95 -3.80
C SER A 183 13.75 -10.10 -4.63
N GLN A 184 12.80 -10.75 -5.33
CA GLN A 184 11.79 -10.06 -6.12
C GLN A 184 10.90 -9.15 -5.26
N GLN A 185 10.56 -9.58 -4.04
CA GLN A 185 9.78 -8.75 -3.12
C GLN A 185 10.55 -7.49 -2.69
N ALA A 186 11.87 -7.58 -2.47
CA ALA A 186 12.71 -6.42 -2.17
C ALA A 186 12.74 -5.43 -3.34
N ASP A 187 12.85 -5.91 -4.57
CA ASP A 187 12.78 -5.09 -5.79
C ASP A 187 11.45 -4.34 -5.91
N GLN A 188 10.34 -5.04 -5.66
CA GLN A 188 9.00 -4.44 -5.68
C GLN A 188 8.86 -3.33 -4.63
N ILE A 189 9.32 -3.58 -3.40
CA ILE A 189 9.32 -2.58 -2.32
C ILE A 189 10.14 -1.35 -2.73
N SER A 190 11.33 -1.56 -3.31
CA SER A 190 12.20 -0.49 -3.79
C SER A 190 11.51 0.36 -4.88
N GLN A 191 10.88 -0.29 -5.86
CA GLN A 191 10.15 0.39 -6.92
C GLN A 191 8.95 1.20 -6.37
N GLU A 192 8.19 0.63 -5.44
CA GLU A 192 7.07 1.33 -4.80
C GLU A 192 7.53 2.53 -3.98
N ASN A 193 8.63 2.38 -3.23
CA ASN A 193 9.25 3.46 -2.47
C ASN A 193 9.72 4.59 -3.38
N PHE A 194 10.36 4.25 -4.50
CA PHE A 194 10.78 5.23 -5.50
C PHE A 194 9.58 5.95 -6.13
N ASN A 195 8.53 5.22 -6.51
CA ASN A 195 7.30 5.81 -7.03
C ASN A 195 6.66 6.77 -6.02
N ARG A 196 6.65 6.40 -4.74
CA ARG A 196 6.16 7.26 -3.66
C ARG A 196 7.00 8.53 -3.50
N LEU A 197 8.33 8.40 -3.50
CA LEU A 197 9.26 9.52 -3.45
C LEU A 197 9.02 10.51 -4.59
N VAL A 198 8.99 10.02 -5.83
CA VAL A 198 8.78 10.85 -7.02
C VAL A 198 7.40 11.51 -6.99
N ARG A 199 6.35 10.76 -6.66
CA ARG A 199 4.98 11.29 -6.56
C ARG A 199 4.89 12.41 -5.53
N ASP A 200 5.43 12.19 -4.33
CA ASP A 200 5.33 13.15 -3.24
C ASP A 200 6.17 14.41 -3.53
N TYR A 201 7.41 14.25 -3.98
CA TYR A 201 8.30 15.36 -4.33
C TYR A 201 7.73 16.21 -5.47
N THR A 202 7.34 15.58 -6.58
CA THR A 202 6.74 16.30 -7.73
C THR A 202 5.38 16.90 -7.39
N GLY A 203 4.61 16.26 -6.51
CA GLY A 203 3.32 16.78 -6.06
C GLY A 203 3.46 18.03 -5.18
N MET A 204 4.50 18.11 -4.36
CA MET A 204 4.83 19.33 -3.59
C MET A 204 5.33 20.47 -4.48
N LEU A 205 6.12 20.16 -5.51
CA LEU A 205 6.49 21.14 -6.54
C LEU A 205 5.27 21.65 -7.29
N ARG A 206 4.34 20.75 -7.66
CA ARG A 206 3.09 21.09 -8.32
C ARG A 206 2.22 22.00 -7.46
N PHE A 207 2.14 21.75 -6.14
CA PHE A 207 1.47 22.66 -5.22
C PHE A 207 2.02 24.09 -5.33
N SER A 208 3.34 24.25 -5.28
CA SER A 208 3.97 25.56 -5.41
C SER A 208 3.65 26.25 -6.75
N ALA A 209 3.56 25.48 -7.84
CA ALA A 209 3.14 26.01 -9.15
C ALA A 209 1.67 26.45 -9.16
N LEU A 210 0.76 25.63 -8.62
CA LEU A 210 -0.67 25.92 -8.56
C LEU A 210 -1.01 27.11 -7.65
N VAL A 211 -0.25 27.28 -6.56
CA VAL A 211 -0.36 28.47 -5.68
C VAL A 211 -0.02 29.73 -6.46
N LYS A 212 1.05 29.72 -7.26
CA LYS A 212 1.42 30.86 -8.12
C LYS A 212 0.38 31.16 -9.19
N GLN A 213 -0.31 30.13 -9.67
CA GLN A 213 -1.41 30.24 -10.62
C GLN A 213 -2.75 30.62 -9.99
N GLY A 214 -2.84 30.74 -8.65
CA GLY A 214 -4.11 31.02 -7.96
C GLY A 214 -5.12 29.88 -8.01
N MET A 215 -4.71 28.67 -8.40
CA MET A 215 -5.57 27.49 -8.55
C MET A 215 -5.75 26.71 -7.23
N ILE A 216 -4.89 26.95 -6.24
CA ILE A 216 -5.01 26.39 -4.91
C ILE A 216 -4.68 27.46 -3.87
N SER A 217 -5.44 27.46 -2.78
CA SER A 217 -5.18 28.32 -1.63
C SER A 217 -3.95 27.84 -0.84
N ARG A 218 -3.27 28.78 -0.19
CA ARG A 218 -2.17 28.46 0.73
C ARG A 218 -2.74 27.98 2.07
N THR A 219 -2.05 27.03 2.69
CA THR A 219 -2.27 26.67 4.09
C THR A 219 -2.13 27.91 4.97
N GLN A 220 -3.11 28.14 5.85
CA GLN A 220 -3.08 29.22 6.83
C GLN A 220 -2.71 28.65 8.19
N ILE A 221 -1.61 29.14 8.76
CA ILE A 221 -1.10 28.71 10.06
C ILE A 221 -1.24 29.85 11.05
N SER A 222 -1.72 29.54 12.26
CA SER A 222 -1.68 30.45 13.40
C SER A 222 -0.47 30.11 14.26
N SER A 223 0.22 31.14 14.75
CA SER A 223 1.35 31.00 15.67
C SER A 223 1.10 31.85 16.91
N LYS A 224 1.07 31.21 18.08
CA LYS A 224 0.96 31.87 19.38
C LYS A 224 2.24 31.65 20.18
N VAL A 225 2.82 32.74 20.69
CA VAL A 225 3.98 32.68 21.58
C VAL A 225 3.52 33.06 22.99
N ASN A 226 3.77 32.19 23.95
CA ASN A 226 3.52 32.41 25.37
C ASN A 226 4.87 32.61 26.07
N SER A 227 5.10 33.76 26.70
CA SER A 227 6.33 33.98 27.49
C SER A 227 6.41 32.99 28.66
N VAL A 228 5.28 32.62 29.25
CA VAL A 228 5.14 31.51 30.20
C VAL A 228 3.97 30.65 29.72
N SER A 229 4.17 29.34 29.57
CA SER A 229 3.14 28.43 29.10
C SER A 229 1.95 28.39 30.07
N PRO A 230 0.69 28.33 29.58
CA PRO A 230 -0.49 28.09 30.40
C PRO A 230 -0.45 26.75 31.15
N GLU A 231 0.34 25.78 30.68
CA GLU A 231 0.53 24.47 31.32
C GLU A 231 1.63 24.48 32.40
N SER A 232 2.29 25.62 32.60
CA SER A 232 3.30 25.75 33.66
C SER A 232 2.64 25.57 35.04
N SER A 233 3.27 24.76 35.87
CA SER A 233 2.87 24.51 37.26
C SER A 233 3.97 24.98 38.22
N LYS A 234 3.75 24.81 39.54
CA LYS A 234 4.79 25.10 40.55
C LYS A 234 6.02 24.20 40.41
N ASP A 235 5.85 23.00 39.84
CA ASP A 235 6.91 22.00 39.69
C ASP A 235 7.52 22.01 38.28
N THR A 236 6.91 22.69 37.30
CA THR A 236 7.39 22.75 35.93
C THR A 236 7.07 24.10 35.30
N LEU A 237 8.09 24.92 35.06
CA LEU A 237 7.97 26.21 34.41
C LEU A 237 8.42 26.11 32.96
N MET A 238 7.51 26.37 32.01
CA MET A 238 7.84 26.43 30.58
C MET A 238 7.85 27.88 30.12
N ILE A 239 8.99 28.37 29.66
CA ILE A 239 9.20 29.76 29.23
C ILE A 239 9.40 29.80 27.72
N GLY A 240 8.77 30.77 27.04
CA GLY A 240 8.94 30.98 25.60
C GLY A 240 8.30 29.90 24.73
N GLU A 241 7.20 29.29 25.19
CA GLU A 241 6.44 28.30 24.43
C GLU A 241 5.88 28.93 23.14
N LYS A 242 6.08 28.25 22.00
CA LYS A 242 5.51 28.64 20.71
C LYS A 242 4.61 27.54 20.18
N ASN A 243 3.30 27.77 20.19
CA ASN A 243 2.31 26.84 19.67
C ASN A 243 1.86 27.27 18.28
N ARG A 244 1.87 26.31 17.34
CA ARG A 244 1.43 26.51 15.96
C ARG A 244 0.30 25.55 15.62
N SER A 245 -0.70 26.04 14.89
CA SER A 245 -1.83 25.23 14.43
C SER A 245 -2.20 25.57 12.99
N ILE A 246 -2.58 24.55 12.22
CA ILE A 246 -3.14 24.74 10.88
C ILE A 246 -4.59 25.22 11.07
N MET A 247 -4.85 26.48 10.73
CA MET A 247 -6.17 27.10 10.81
C MET A 247 -7.03 26.73 9.61
N LYS A 248 -6.44 26.79 8.42
CA LYS A 248 -7.12 26.43 7.17
C LYS A 248 -6.20 25.61 6.28
N LYS A 249 -6.72 24.50 5.79
CA LYS A 249 -5.99 23.64 4.87
C LYS A 249 -5.98 24.19 3.44
N ALA A 250 -5.02 23.74 2.65
CA ALA A 250 -4.96 24.03 1.22
C ALA A 250 -6.14 23.38 0.49
N GLU A 251 -6.91 24.20 -0.22
CA GLU A 251 -8.09 23.81 -0.98
C GLU A 251 -8.00 24.38 -2.39
N PHE A 252 -8.45 23.62 -3.39
CA PHE A 252 -8.52 24.08 -4.77
C PHE A 252 -9.49 25.26 -4.90
N GLU A 253 -9.09 26.27 -5.65
CA GLU A 253 -9.96 27.38 -6.01
C GLU A 253 -10.79 26.98 -7.22
N THR A 254 -12.10 26.89 -7.05
CA THR A 254 -13.01 26.43 -8.12
C THR A 254 -13.44 27.55 -9.05
N ASN A 255 -13.21 28.83 -8.70
CA ASN A 255 -13.52 29.97 -9.54
C ASN A 255 -12.35 30.29 -10.50
N PRO A 256 -12.50 30.06 -11.83
CA PRO A 256 -11.42 30.28 -12.79
C PRO A 256 -10.99 31.76 -12.93
N SER A 257 -11.85 32.70 -12.53
CA SER A 257 -11.56 34.14 -12.64
C SER A 257 -10.43 34.58 -11.71
N LYS A 258 -10.12 33.77 -10.69
CA LYS A 258 -9.00 33.99 -9.77
C LYS A 258 -7.71 33.33 -10.24
N TRP A 259 -7.77 32.55 -11.32
CA TRP A 259 -6.62 31.83 -11.83
C TRP A 259 -5.81 32.72 -12.78
N THR A 260 -4.49 32.58 -12.73
CA THR A 260 -3.56 33.20 -13.66
C THR A 260 -3.20 32.18 -14.74
N PRO A 261 -3.61 32.39 -16.01
CA PRO A 261 -3.36 31.42 -17.06
C PRO A 261 -1.87 31.34 -17.39
N VAL A 262 -1.37 30.12 -17.54
CA VAL A 262 -0.03 29.87 -18.10
C VAL A 262 -0.17 29.69 -19.60
N ILE A 263 0.28 30.67 -20.36
CA ILE A 263 0.32 30.58 -21.83
C ILE A 263 1.41 29.58 -22.20
N THR A 264 1.03 28.34 -22.48
CA THR A 264 1.89 27.33 -23.06
C THR A 264 1.63 27.30 -24.56
N LYS A 265 2.65 27.59 -25.38
CA LYS A 265 2.55 27.37 -26.82
C LYS A 265 2.31 25.88 -27.03
N SER A 266 1.17 25.52 -27.60
CA SER A 266 0.91 24.12 -27.97
C SER A 266 2.01 23.68 -28.95
N PRO A 267 2.60 22.49 -28.75
CA PRO A 267 3.50 21.93 -29.77
C PRO A 267 2.73 21.83 -31.09
N GLU A 268 3.36 22.25 -32.19
CA GLU A 268 2.77 22.14 -33.52
C GLU A 268 2.35 20.70 -33.77
N VAL A 269 1.03 20.48 -33.91
CA VAL A 269 0.49 19.23 -34.38
C VAL A 269 0.93 19.10 -35.84
N LYS A 270 2.02 18.35 -36.08
CA LYS A 270 2.32 17.88 -37.42
C LYS A 270 1.19 16.95 -37.82
N ASN A 271 0.33 17.44 -38.71
CA ASN A 271 -0.75 16.66 -39.32
C ASN A 271 -0.14 15.51 -40.11
N ASN A 272 0.16 14.39 -39.46
CA ASN A 272 0.43 13.15 -40.17
C ASN A 272 -0.89 12.69 -40.77
N THR A 273 -1.02 12.93 -42.08
CA THR A 273 -2.11 12.38 -42.89
C THR A 273 -1.98 10.86 -42.84
N TYR A 274 -2.84 10.21 -42.07
CA TYR A 274 -2.97 8.76 -42.13
C TYR A 274 -3.51 8.40 -43.52
N GLN A 275 -2.64 7.95 -44.42
CA GLN A 275 -3.06 7.28 -45.64
C GLN A 275 -3.68 5.94 -45.22
N TYR A 276 -5.01 5.88 -45.25
CA TYR A 276 -5.71 4.60 -45.29
C TYR A 276 -5.28 3.88 -46.58
N GLY A 277 -4.51 2.82 -46.43
CA GLY A 277 -4.18 1.90 -47.51
C GLY A 277 -5.48 1.36 -48.11
N GLY A 278 -5.75 1.76 -49.35
CA GLY A 278 -6.86 1.24 -50.13
C GLY A 278 -6.61 -0.22 -50.50
N ARG A 279 -7.62 -1.04 -50.18
CA ARG A 279 -8.02 -2.35 -50.72
C ARG A 279 -6.99 -3.15 -51.51
#